data_AF-A0A645HMM6-F1
#
_entry.id   AF-A0A645HMM6-F1
#
_cell.length_a   1.000
_cell.length_b   1.000
_cell.length_c   1.000
_cell.angle_alpha   90.00
_cell.angle_beta   90.00
_cell.angle_gamma   90.00
#
_symmetry.space_group_name_H-M   'P 1'
#
loop_
_entity.id
_entity.type
_entity.pdbx_description
1 polymer ?
#
loop_
_entity_poly.entity_id
_entity_poly.type
_entity_poly.pdbx_seq_one_letter_code
_entity_poly.pdbx_strand_id
1 'polypeptide(L)'
;MSGRKGMTQYSEEVKKQIIRENKSGMSVQALSKRYGISRYAIQSWCGLRPEVELRHSMPLPKGRPTKNAMNTDQVLNRLRMENELLRDFLHAIGRK
;
A
#
# COMPACT_ATOMS: atom_id res chain seq x y z
N MET A 1 -3.43 -6.86 -26.09
CA MET A 1 -4.18 -7.53 -25.00
C MET A 1 -4.58 -6.49 -23.96
N SER A 2 -5.66 -5.75 -24.21
CA SER A 2 -6.10 -4.64 -23.34
C SER A 2 -7.57 -4.81 -22.95
N GLY A 3 -7.82 -4.84 -21.64
CA GLY A 3 -9.13 -4.66 -21.01
C GLY A 3 -10.04 -5.89 -21.02
N ARG A 4 -10.32 -6.46 -19.84
CA ARG A 4 -11.43 -7.42 -19.70
C ARG A 4 -12.74 -6.71 -20.06
N LYS A 5 -13.62 -7.39 -20.79
CA LYS A 5 -14.98 -6.93 -21.14
C LYS A 5 -15.67 -6.36 -19.89
N GLY A 6 -16.11 -5.09 -19.96
CA GLY A 6 -16.78 -4.39 -18.86
C GLY A 6 -15.89 -3.47 -18.00
N MET A 7 -14.57 -3.45 -18.20
CA MET A 7 -13.69 -2.52 -17.48
C MET A 7 -13.53 -1.20 -18.25
N THR A 8 -14.10 -0.12 -17.73
CA THR A 8 -13.90 1.22 -18.28
C THR A 8 -12.43 1.64 -18.11
N GLN A 9 -11.70 1.74 -19.22
CA GLN A 9 -10.34 2.28 -19.23
C GLN A 9 -10.41 3.79 -19.53
N TYR A 10 -9.85 4.59 -18.63
CA TYR A 10 -9.70 6.03 -18.82
C TYR A 10 -8.30 6.34 -19.34
N SER A 11 -8.20 7.23 -20.33
CA SER A 11 -6.90 7.66 -20.86
C SER A 11 -6.09 8.39 -19.80
N GLU A 12 -4.76 8.32 -19.91
CA GLU A 12 -3.85 9.05 -19.01
C GLU A 12 -4.05 10.57 -19.08
N GLU A 13 -4.47 11.08 -20.23
CA GLU A 13 -4.80 12.49 -20.43
C GLU A 13 -5.98 12.94 -19.55
N VAL A 14 -7.05 12.13 -19.52
CA VAL A 14 -8.22 12.39 -18.68
C VAL A 14 -7.84 12.38 -17.21
N LYS A 15 -7.03 11.40 -16.77
CA LYS A 15 -6.53 11.35 -15.39
C LYS A 15 -5.73 12.59 -15.02
N LYS A 16 -4.78 13.00 -15.87
CA LYS A 16 -3.96 14.20 -15.66
C LYS A 16 -4.79 15.48 -15.62
N GLN A 17 -5.86 15.57 -16.43
CA GLN A 17 -6.76 16.72 -16.39
C GLN A 17 -7.51 16.79 -15.06
N ILE A 18 -8.08 15.67 -14.60
CA ILE A 18 -8.83 15.59 -13.34
C ILE A 18 -7.92 15.95 -12.15
N ILE A 19 -6.67 15.48 -12.14
CA ILE A 19 -5.70 15.83 -11.09
C ILE A 19 -5.42 17.33 -11.09
N ARG A 20 -5.27 17.97 -12.26
CA ARG A 20 -5.07 19.42 -12.36
C ARG A 20 -6.26 20.21 -11.84
N GLU A 21 -7.48 19.81 -12.21
CA GLU A 21 -8.70 20.48 -11.76
C GLU A 21 -8.96 20.29 -10.26
N ASN A 22 -8.65 19.11 -9.71
CA ASN A 22 -8.71 18.89 -8.26
C ASN A 22 -7.69 19.77 -7.53
N LYS A 23 -6.46 19.90 -8.06
CA LYS A 23 -5.43 20.80 -7.52
C LYS A 23 -5.81 22.28 -7.60
N SER A 24 -6.62 22.68 -8.59
CA SER A 24 -7.16 24.04 -8.68
C SER A 24 -8.36 24.30 -7.75
N GLY A 25 -8.72 23.35 -6.88
CA GLY A 25 -9.76 23.51 -5.86
C GLY A 25 -11.14 22.94 -6.22
N MET A 26 -11.29 22.26 -7.36
CA MET A 26 -12.55 21.58 -7.67
C MET A 26 -12.78 20.41 -6.73
N SER A 27 -14.01 20.27 -6.22
CA SER A 27 -14.36 19.13 -5.37
C SER A 27 -14.47 17.84 -6.18
N VAL A 28 -14.14 16.71 -5.53
CA VAL A 28 -14.32 15.35 -6.10
C VAL A 28 -15.76 15.12 -6.57
N GLN A 29 -16.76 15.69 -5.89
CA GLN A 29 -18.17 15.56 -6.28
C GLN A 29 -18.46 16.31 -7.59
N ALA A 30 -17.93 17.52 -7.76
CA ALA A 30 -18.07 18.28 -8.99
C ALA A 30 -17.40 17.55 -10.17
N LEU A 31 -16.18 17.03 -9.95
CA LEU A 31 -15.45 16.25 -10.95
C LEU A 31 -16.21 14.96 -11.32
N SER A 32 -16.78 14.26 -10.34
CA SER A 32 -17.58 13.05 -10.58
C SER A 32 -18.80 13.33 -11.45
N LYS A 33 -19.53 14.42 -11.17
CA LYS A 33 -20.68 14.84 -11.99
C LYS A 33 -20.26 15.26 -13.40
N ARG A 34 -19.17 16.02 -13.53
CA ARG A 34 -18.68 16.55 -14.82
C ARG A 34 -18.20 15.45 -15.76
N TYR A 35 -17.43 14.49 -15.25
CA TYR A 35 -16.80 13.45 -16.08
C TYR A 35 -17.59 12.13 -16.10
N GLY A 36 -18.63 11.98 -15.28
CA GLY A 36 -19.37 10.72 -15.16
C GLY A 36 -18.53 9.59 -14.55
N ILE A 37 -17.48 9.93 -13.80
CA ILE A 37 -16.53 8.97 -13.22
C ILE A 37 -16.89 8.77 -11.76
N SER A 38 -16.69 7.54 -11.27
CA SER A 38 -16.92 7.24 -9.86
C SER A 38 -16.03 8.10 -8.96
N ARG A 39 -16.59 8.58 -7.85
CA ARG A 39 -15.82 9.33 -6.83
C ARG A 39 -14.60 8.56 -6.36
N TYR A 40 -14.71 7.23 -6.26
CA TYR A 40 -13.61 6.35 -5.87
C TYR A 40 -12.41 6.42 -6.83
N ALA A 41 -12.66 6.38 -8.14
CA ALA A 41 -11.57 6.48 -9.13
C ALA A 41 -10.89 7.85 -9.08
N ILE A 42 -11.67 8.93 -8.94
CA ILE A 42 -11.12 10.29 -8.82
C ILE A 42 -10.27 10.43 -7.56
N GLN A 43 -10.75 9.94 -6.40
CA GLN A 43 -9.98 9.96 -5.14
C GLN A 43 -8.66 9.20 -5.26
N SER A 44 -8.70 8.04 -5.90
CA SER A 44 -7.52 7.21 -6.16
C SER A 44 -6.47 7.96 -6.99
N TRP A 45 -6.87 8.66 -8.06
CA TRP A 45 -5.95 9.42 -8.90
C TRP A 45 -5.42 10.69 -8.23
N CYS A 46 -6.20 11.30 -7.34
CA CYS A 46 -5.81 12.54 -6.67
C CYS A 46 -4.96 12.33 -5.40
N GLY A 47 -4.58 11.09 -5.06
CA GLY A 47 -3.80 10.80 -3.85
C GLY A 47 -4.57 11.01 -2.54
N LEU A 48 -5.91 11.06 -2.60
CA LEU A 48 -6.75 11.28 -1.41
C LEU A 48 -6.93 10.02 -0.55
N ARG A 49 -6.29 8.90 -0.95
CA ARG A 49 -6.39 7.60 -0.30
C ARG A 49 -5.00 7.05 0.02
N PRO A 50 -4.56 7.10 1.29
CA PRO A 50 -3.24 6.60 1.66
C PRO A 50 -3.11 5.09 1.42
N GLU A 51 -4.21 4.32 1.50
CA GLU A 51 -4.15 2.88 1.22
C GLU A 51 -3.73 2.55 -0.22
N VAL A 52 -4.08 3.43 -1.18
CA VAL A 52 -3.73 3.26 -2.59
C VAL A 52 -2.24 3.53 -2.77
N GLU A 53 -1.74 4.61 -2.17
CA GLU A 53 -0.32 4.95 -2.17
C GLU A 53 0.53 3.85 -1.50
N LEU A 54 0.08 3.34 -0.35
CA LEU A 54 0.72 2.21 0.35
C LEU A 54 0.82 0.96 -0.52
N ARG A 55 -0.19 0.66 -1.35
CA ARG A 55 -0.14 -0.48 -2.28
C ARG A 55 0.79 -0.26 -3.45
N HIS A 56 1.01 1.00 -3.85
CA HIS A 56 2.00 1.34 -4.87
C HIS A 56 3.43 1.21 -4.32
N SER A 57 3.66 1.65 -3.08
CA SER A 57 4.98 1.57 -2.43
C SER A 57 5.32 0.16 -1.95
N MET A 58 4.33 -0.57 -1.42
CA MET A 58 4.46 -1.93 -0.91
C MET A 58 3.39 -2.83 -1.55
N PRO A 59 3.68 -3.40 -2.73
CA PRO A 59 2.81 -4.39 -3.34
C PRO A 59 2.57 -5.57 -2.39
N LEU A 60 1.33 -6.08 -2.36
CA LEU A 60 1.02 -7.24 -1.52
C LEU A 60 1.83 -8.46 -1.97
N PRO A 61 2.30 -9.30 -1.03
CA PRO A 61 3.00 -10.53 -1.36
C PRO A 61 2.12 -11.43 -2.22
N LYS A 62 2.73 -12.07 -3.22
CA LYS A 62 2.04 -12.96 -4.13
C LYS A 62 1.59 -14.22 -3.39
N GLY A 63 0.30 -14.52 -3.46
CA GLY A 63 -0.29 -15.76 -2.92
C GLY A 63 -1.30 -15.51 -1.80
N ARG A 64 -1.79 -16.60 -1.20
CA ARG A 64 -2.71 -16.53 -0.06
C ARG A 64 -1.91 -16.15 1.20
N PRO A 65 -2.42 -15.25 2.06
CA PRO A 65 -1.85 -15.02 3.37
C PRO A 65 -1.66 -16.34 4.12
N THR A 66 -0.47 -16.57 4.68
CA THR A 66 -0.20 -17.77 5.46
C THR A 66 -0.89 -17.65 6.82
N LYS A 67 -1.49 -18.75 7.31
CA LYS A 67 -2.26 -18.77 8.57
C LYS A 67 -1.43 -18.32 9.79
N ASN A 68 -0.11 -18.52 9.73
CA ASN A 68 0.83 -18.23 10.80
C ASN A 68 1.86 -17.18 10.36
N ALA A 69 1.48 -16.18 9.54
CA ALA A 69 2.36 -15.06 9.24
C ALA A 69 2.70 -14.33 10.56
N MET A 70 3.86 -14.65 11.12
CA MET A 70 4.35 -14.00 12.33
C MET A 70 4.75 -12.58 11.94
N ASN A 71 4.26 -11.58 12.67
CA ASN A 71 4.58 -10.20 12.36
C ASN A 71 6.10 -9.99 12.44
N THR A 72 6.68 -9.19 11.55
CA THR A 72 8.13 -8.93 11.50
C THR A 72 8.68 -8.49 12.84
N ASP A 73 7.92 -7.68 13.58
CA ASP A 73 8.31 -7.17 14.89
C ASP A 73 8.31 -8.27 15.97
N GLN A 74 7.37 -9.23 15.88
CA GLN A 74 7.33 -10.37 16.78
C GLN A 74 8.53 -11.29 16.54
N VAL A 75 8.91 -11.50 15.27
CA VAL A 75 10.11 -12.27 14.91
C VAL A 75 11.38 -11.56 15.39
N LEU A 76 11.49 -10.24 15.17
CA LEU A 76 12.62 -9.45 15.64
C LEU A 76 12.77 -9.49 17.16
N ASN A 77 11.68 -9.34 17.91
CA ASN A 77 11.72 -9.40 19.38
C ASN A 77 12.13 -10.78 19.86
N ARG A 78 11.58 -11.85 19.27
CA ARG A 78 11.98 -13.23 19.58
C ARG A 78 13.48 -13.44 19.33
N LEU A 79 13.99 -13.04 18.16
CA LEU A 79 15.40 -13.18 17.81
C LEU A 79 16.33 -12.36 18.72
N ARG A 80 15.89 -11.19 19.18
CA ARG A 80 16.64 -10.39 20.16
C ARG A 80 16.77 -11.11 21.50
N MET A 81 15.66 -11.65 22.02
CA MET A 81 15.67 -12.43 23.27
C MET A 81 16.52 -13.71 23.13
N GLU A 82 16.42 -14.42 22.01
CA GLU A 82 17.24 -15.62 21.75
C GLU A 82 18.74 -15.28 21.71
N ASN A 83 19.13 -14.18 21.05
CA ASN A 83 20.53 -13.73 21.03
C ASN A 83 21.03 -13.30 22.40
N GLU A 84 20.21 -12.62 23.19
CA GLU A 84 20.57 -12.22 24.55
C GLU A 84 20.84 -13.45 25.41
N LEU A 85 19.94 -14.44 25.40
CA LEU A 85 20.11 -15.69 26.14
C LEU A 85 21.38 -16.45 25.71
N LEU A 86 21.68 -16.48 24.41
CA LEU A 86 22.91 -17.11 23.91
C LEU A 86 24.17 -16.37 24.36
N ARG A 87 24.15 -15.03 24.37
CA ARG A 87 25.28 -14.21 24.85
C ARG A 87 25.51 -14.44 26.34
N ASP A 88 24.46 -14.46 27.14
CA ASP A 88 24.53 -14.71 28.57
C ASP A 88 25.11 -16.11 28.84
N PHE A 89 24.68 -17.11 28.08
CA PHE A 89 25.21 -18.47 28.16
C PHE A 89 26.71 -18.54 27.85
N LEU A 90 27.16 -17.91 26.77
CA LEU A 90 28.58 -17.88 26.41
C LEU A 90 29.43 -17.14 27.45
N HIS A 91 28.90 -16.04 27.99
CA HIS A 91 29.54 -15.29 29.07
C HIS A 91 29.66 -16.13 30.34
N ALA A 92 28.63 -16.89 30.71
CA ALA A 92 28.65 -17.78 31.88
C ALA A 92 29.69 -18.91 31.76
N ILE A 93 29.99 -19.37 30.54
CA ILE A 93 31.00 -20.42 30.28
C ILE A 93 32.40 -19.82 30.07
N GLY A 94 32.55 -18.50 30.13
CA GLY A 94 33.83 -17.81 29.99
C GLY A 94 34.38 -17.78 28.55
N ARG A 95 33.54 -18.09 27.55
CA ARG A 95 33.90 -17.92 26.14
C ARG A 95 33.51 -16.50 25.71
N LYS A 96 34.53 -15.65 25.49
CA LYS A 96 34.39 -14.35 24.83
C LYS A 96 34.53 -14.49 23.32
#